data_AF-A0A1B6JSK8-F1
#
_entry.id   AF-A0A1B6JSK8-F1
#
_cell.length_a   1.000
_cell.length_b   1.000
_cell.length_c   1.000
_cell.angle_alpha   90.00
_cell.angle_beta   90.00
_cell.angle_gamma   90.00
#
_symmetry.space_group_name_H-M   'P 1'
#
loop_
_entity.id
_entity.type
_entity.pdbx_description
1 polymer ?
#
loop_
_entity_poly.entity_id
_entity_poly.type
_entity_poly.pdbx_seq_one_letter_code
_entity_poly.pdbx_strand_id
1 'polypeptide(L)'
;VHDSCYQILGHAFPSLSRDLYQLPHLANSLIVTVLYNLEYIPDYRLRPMVRVFFKPFVASCPADCYDTVVVPVLAQFTPFMFTRLNAKWQHIAELQETGSADDENTDAQEMLEDMLNRQLTREYLDVLKLALVGGSAAELSSSPAMEEDCSELRPGHAAEVISELGLRVLHCEPTCQAVTLCLLSALAWNDSNGSMKAGGLVAPVVRQLVQSGRMSTVLATHIMTVVLQGLQVHGQHDANQGSLLMLGTQLCELLRPRYPEVLEVLKQIPEVNPLDLQKLDE
;
A
#
# COMPACT_ATOMS: atom_id res chain seq x y z
N VAL A 1 22.04 8.21 16.70
CA VAL A 1 21.08 8.05 17.83
C VAL A 1 19.68 7.73 17.31
N HIS A 2 18.97 8.65 16.64
CA HIS A 2 17.61 8.41 16.11
C HIS A 2 17.45 7.08 15.36
N ASP A 3 18.23 6.86 14.29
CA ASP A 3 18.10 5.65 13.46
C ASP A 3 18.52 4.39 14.23
N SER A 4 19.50 4.52 15.13
CA SER A 4 19.96 3.44 16.03
C SER A 4 18.86 3.03 17.01
N CYS A 5 18.04 3.96 17.51
CA CYS A 5 16.92 3.65 18.39
C CYS A 5 15.86 2.81 17.66
N TYR A 6 15.52 3.17 16.42
CA TYR A 6 14.59 2.37 15.60
C TYR A 6 15.15 1.01 15.20
N GLN A 7 16.46 0.91 14.97
CA GLN A 7 17.13 -0.37 14.78
C GLN A 7 17.00 -1.26 16.02
N ILE A 8 17.32 -0.75 17.20
CA ILE A 8 17.24 -1.51 18.45
C ILE A 8 15.81 -1.98 18.70
N LEU A 9 14.82 -1.09 18.58
CA LEU A 9 13.41 -1.45 18.75
C LEU A 9 12.94 -2.44 17.69
N GLY A 10 13.30 -2.21 16.43
CA GLY A 10 12.97 -3.09 15.31
C GLY A 10 13.53 -4.50 15.49
N HIS A 11 14.78 -4.63 15.97
CA HIS A 11 15.39 -5.93 16.27
C HIS A 11 14.85 -6.58 17.55
N ALA A 12 14.34 -5.81 18.50
CA ALA A 12 13.77 -6.36 19.73
C ALA A 12 12.53 -7.23 19.45
N PHE A 13 11.71 -6.88 18.47
CA PHE A 13 10.51 -7.65 18.11
C PHE A 13 10.79 -9.10 17.66
N PRO A 14 11.68 -9.38 16.69
CA PRO A 14 12.02 -10.76 16.35
C PRO A 14 12.86 -11.44 17.44
N SER A 15 13.67 -10.69 18.20
CA SER A 15 14.60 -11.29 19.17
C SER A 15 13.91 -11.72 20.47
N LEU A 16 12.97 -10.93 20.97
CA LEU A 16 12.19 -11.20 22.18
C LEU A 16 10.82 -11.81 21.86
N SER A 17 10.34 -11.64 20.62
CA SER A 17 9.08 -12.18 20.12
C SER A 17 7.95 -11.97 21.14
N ARG A 18 7.31 -13.06 21.57
CA ARG A 18 6.16 -13.07 22.46
C ARG A 18 6.35 -12.25 23.74
N ASP A 19 7.53 -12.30 24.36
CA ASP A 19 7.78 -11.63 25.64
C ASP A 19 7.66 -10.10 25.51
N LEU A 20 8.09 -9.55 24.37
CA LEU A 20 7.96 -8.12 24.10
C LEU A 20 6.50 -7.73 23.85
N TYR A 21 5.78 -8.47 23.00
CA TYR A 21 4.38 -8.14 22.68
C TYR A 21 3.43 -8.28 23.88
N GLN A 22 3.78 -9.10 24.87
CA GLN A 22 3.00 -9.27 26.09
C GLN A 22 3.27 -8.20 27.16
N LEU A 23 4.19 -7.26 26.91
CA LEU A 23 4.42 -6.17 27.86
C LEU A 23 3.13 -5.35 28.07
N PRO A 24 2.80 -5.03 29.33
CA PRO A 24 1.60 -4.27 29.64
C PRO A 24 1.69 -2.88 29.00
N HIS A 25 0.58 -2.45 28.38
CA HIS A 25 0.45 -1.15 27.72
C HIS A 25 1.43 -0.91 26.57
N LEU A 26 2.04 -1.94 25.97
CA LEU A 26 2.99 -1.77 24.87
C LEU A 26 2.43 -0.91 23.74
N ALA A 27 1.20 -1.17 23.29
CA ALA A 27 0.58 -0.40 22.20
C ALA A 27 0.54 1.10 22.52
N ASN A 28 0.06 1.46 23.71
CA ASN A 28 -0.01 2.84 24.16
C ASN A 28 1.39 3.46 24.28
N SER A 29 2.34 2.74 24.84
CA SER A 29 3.73 3.18 24.95
C SER A 29 4.35 3.49 23.58
N LEU A 30 4.13 2.63 22.57
CA LEU A 30 4.58 2.87 21.21
C LEU A 30 3.90 4.10 20.59
N ILE A 31 2.59 4.26 20.79
CA ILE A 31 1.85 5.41 20.27
C ILE A 31 2.38 6.74 20.85
N VAL A 32 2.57 6.81 22.17
CA VAL A 32 2.99 8.05 22.83
C VAL A 32 4.49 8.33 22.76
N THR A 33 5.29 7.40 22.24
CA THR A 33 6.75 7.57 22.09
C THR A 33 7.19 7.53 20.64
N VAL A 34 7.01 6.39 19.96
CA VAL A 34 7.43 6.17 18.57
C VAL A 34 6.58 6.99 17.61
N LEU A 35 5.26 7.08 17.84
CA LEU A 35 4.35 7.85 16.97
C LEU A 35 4.13 9.29 17.45
N TYR A 36 4.92 9.76 18.41
CA TYR A 36 4.83 11.13 18.88
C TYR A 36 5.36 12.11 17.82
N ASN A 37 4.59 13.16 17.51
CA ASN A 37 5.04 14.26 16.65
C ASN A 37 5.55 13.84 15.26
N LEU A 38 4.97 12.79 14.67
CA LEU A 38 5.37 12.27 13.35
C LEU A 38 5.32 13.32 12.23
N GLU A 39 4.42 14.31 12.34
CA GLU A 39 4.29 15.41 11.37
C GLU A 39 5.59 16.21 11.20
N TYR A 40 6.39 16.34 12.25
CA TYR A 40 7.65 17.08 12.24
C TYR A 40 8.86 16.24 11.80
N ILE A 41 8.70 14.92 11.61
CA ILE A 41 9.79 14.04 11.18
C ILE A 41 9.96 14.18 9.67
N PRO A 42 11.15 14.51 9.14
CA PRO A 42 11.37 14.59 7.69
C PRO A 42 11.44 13.20 7.04
N ASP A 43 11.14 13.10 5.75
CA ASP A 43 10.98 11.80 5.07
C ASP A 43 12.22 10.91 5.11
N TYR A 44 13.41 11.50 5.02
CA TYR A 44 14.66 10.75 5.11
C TYR A 44 14.87 10.08 6.49
N ARG A 45 14.20 10.56 7.54
CA ARG A 45 14.15 9.95 8.88
C ARG A 45 12.97 9.02 9.05
N LEU A 46 11.83 9.37 8.47
CA LEU A 46 10.62 8.56 8.51
C LEU A 46 10.81 7.24 7.75
N ARG A 47 11.51 7.27 6.60
CA ARG A 47 11.74 6.06 5.79
C ARG A 47 12.46 4.94 6.56
N PRO A 48 13.60 5.17 7.24
CA PRO A 48 14.19 4.17 8.13
C PRO A 48 13.25 3.67 9.22
N MET A 49 12.42 4.54 9.81
CA MET A 49 11.42 4.12 10.80
C MET A 49 10.39 3.15 10.17
N VAL A 50 9.85 3.46 8.98
CA VAL A 50 8.92 2.56 8.26
C VAL A 50 9.60 1.22 7.94
N ARG A 51 10.83 1.26 7.42
CA ARG A 51 11.53 0.04 7.00
C ARG A 51 12.03 -0.81 8.17
N VAL A 52 12.64 -0.20 9.17
CA VAL A 52 13.43 -0.90 10.18
C VAL A 52 12.62 -1.17 11.44
N PHE A 53 11.67 -0.30 11.79
CA PHE A 53 10.80 -0.53 12.95
C PHE A 53 9.51 -1.24 12.55
N PHE A 54 8.75 -0.72 11.59
CA PHE A 54 7.41 -1.25 11.28
C PHE A 54 7.43 -2.63 10.62
N LYS A 55 8.36 -2.92 9.70
CA LYS A 55 8.44 -4.25 9.07
C LYS A 55 8.59 -5.39 10.09
N PRO A 56 9.60 -5.40 10.99
CA PRO A 56 9.72 -6.45 12.00
C PRO A 56 8.62 -6.39 13.07
N PHE A 57 8.11 -5.21 13.42
CA PHE A 57 6.98 -5.06 14.34
C PHE A 57 5.71 -5.75 13.82
N VAL A 58 5.42 -5.67 12.52
CA VAL A 58 4.26 -6.34 11.94
C VAL A 58 4.56 -7.84 11.75
N ALA A 59 5.71 -8.16 11.18
CA ALA A 59 6.04 -9.53 10.77
C ALA A 59 6.30 -10.50 11.94
N SER A 60 6.75 -10.00 13.10
CA SER A 60 7.08 -10.85 14.26
C SER A 60 5.97 -10.93 15.30
N CYS A 61 4.81 -10.31 15.06
CA CYS A 61 3.72 -10.29 16.04
C CYS A 61 2.97 -11.63 16.08
N PRO A 62 2.79 -12.25 17.26
CA PRO A 62 1.98 -13.45 17.40
C PRO A 62 0.49 -13.10 17.32
N ALA A 63 -0.33 -14.05 16.84
CA ALA A 63 -1.74 -13.81 16.54
C ALA A 63 -2.59 -13.38 17.75
N ASP A 64 -2.22 -13.81 18.96
CA ASP A 64 -2.86 -13.42 20.22
C ASP A 64 -2.64 -11.93 20.57
N CYS A 65 -1.71 -11.25 19.91
CA CYS A 65 -1.37 -9.84 20.14
C CYS A 65 -1.81 -8.89 19.02
N TYR A 66 -2.50 -9.37 17.98
CA TYR A 66 -2.94 -8.53 16.86
C TYR A 66 -3.88 -7.41 17.31
N ASP A 67 -4.97 -7.75 18.00
CA ASP A 67 -5.97 -6.75 18.41
C ASP A 67 -5.49 -5.85 19.55
N THR A 68 -4.58 -6.35 20.39
CA THR A 68 -4.12 -5.63 21.58
C THR A 68 -2.91 -4.73 21.31
N VAL A 69 -2.10 -5.04 20.30
CA VAL A 69 -0.85 -4.32 20.00
C VAL A 69 -0.81 -3.78 18.58
N VAL A 70 -0.82 -4.65 17.57
CA VAL A 70 -0.52 -4.23 16.19
C VAL A 70 -1.63 -3.37 15.60
N VAL A 71 -2.89 -3.81 15.71
CA VAL A 71 -4.04 -3.08 15.14
C VAL A 71 -4.18 -1.67 15.75
N PRO A 72 -4.11 -1.46 17.08
CA PRO A 72 -4.15 -0.12 17.66
C PRO A 72 -3.02 0.81 17.19
N VAL A 73 -1.80 0.29 17.04
CA VAL A 73 -0.65 1.08 16.55
C VAL A 73 -0.84 1.43 15.07
N LEU A 74 -1.26 0.47 14.23
CA LEU A 74 -1.55 0.71 12.83
C LEU A 74 -2.74 1.66 12.64
N ALA A 75 -3.73 1.66 13.54
CA ALA A 75 -4.86 2.59 13.49
C ALA A 75 -4.46 4.06 13.67
N GLN A 76 -3.33 4.33 14.34
CA GLN A 76 -2.75 5.67 14.40
C GLN A 76 -1.81 5.95 13.22
N PHE A 77 -1.01 4.96 12.84
CA PHE A 77 0.04 5.14 11.84
C PHE A 77 -0.47 5.20 10.40
N THR A 78 -1.42 4.34 10.03
CA THR A 78 -1.87 4.23 8.63
C THR A 78 -2.61 5.48 8.12
N PRO A 79 -3.48 6.17 8.91
CA PRO A 79 -4.09 7.43 8.47
C PRO A 79 -3.07 8.55 8.31
N PHE A 80 -2.09 8.63 9.21
CA PHE A 80 -0.97 9.57 9.12
C PHE A 80 -0.19 9.37 7.82
N MET A 81 0.21 8.13 7.52
CA MET A 81 0.99 7.81 6.33
C MET A 81 0.22 8.13 5.05
N PHE A 82 -1.07 7.76 4.98
CA PHE A 82 -1.90 8.11 3.83
C PHE A 82 -1.99 9.62 3.63
N THR A 83 -2.32 10.38 4.69
CA THR A 83 -2.46 11.85 4.62
C THR A 83 -1.18 12.51 4.13
N ARG A 84 -0.03 12.10 4.69
CA ARG A 84 1.27 12.67 4.32
C ARG A 84 1.68 12.33 2.89
N LEU A 85 1.57 11.07 2.49
CA LEU A 85 1.93 10.63 1.14
C LEU A 85 1.02 11.27 0.10
N ASN A 86 -0.29 11.31 0.35
CA ASN A 86 -1.24 11.92 -0.57
C ASN A 86 -0.98 13.41 -0.76
N ALA A 87 -0.72 14.17 0.32
CA ALA A 87 -0.38 15.58 0.22
C ALA A 87 0.93 15.81 -0.57
N LYS A 88 1.95 14.97 -0.36
CA LYS A 88 3.22 15.06 -1.11
C LYS A 88 3.05 14.73 -2.59
N TRP A 89 2.30 13.69 -2.91
CA TRP A 89 2.04 13.32 -4.30
C TRP A 89 1.20 14.37 -5.03
N GLN A 90 0.24 15.02 -4.35
CA GLN A 90 -0.48 16.17 -4.89
C GLN A 90 0.46 17.33 -5.17
N HIS A 91 1.33 17.68 -4.22
CA HIS A 91 2.30 18.75 -4.40
C HIS A 91 3.28 18.49 -5.56
N ILE A 92 3.79 17.26 -5.69
CA ILE A 92 4.67 16.86 -6.79
C ILE A 92 3.94 16.98 -8.14
N ALA A 93 2.67 16.58 -8.20
CA ALA A 93 1.87 16.71 -9.42
C ALA A 93 1.64 18.19 -9.79
N GLU A 94 1.34 19.05 -8.82
CA GLU A 94 1.18 20.50 -9.03
C GLU A 94 2.45 21.13 -9.62
N LEU A 95 3.63 20.80 -9.05
CA LEU A 95 4.91 21.30 -9.56
C LEU A 95 5.17 20.89 -11.01
N GLN A 96 4.82 19.64 -11.36
CA GLN A 96 4.95 19.12 -12.73
C GLN A 96 4.03 19.84 -13.72
N GLU A 97 2.85 20.28 -13.30
CA GLU A 97 1.90 21.01 -14.13
C GLU A 97 2.25 22.49 -14.29
N THR A 98 2.74 23.15 -13.23
CA THR A 98 3.05 24.59 -13.26
C THR A 98 4.40 24.91 -13.90
N GLY A 99 5.32 23.95 -13.94
CA GLY A 99 6.71 24.15 -14.36
C GLY A 99 7.52 24.94 -13.32
N SER A 100 8.71 24.45 -12.95
CA SER A 100 9.61 25.17 -12.04
C SER A 100 10.19 26.40 -12.75
N ALA A 101 10.17 27.56 -12.09
CA ALA A 101 10.76 28.79 -12.61
C ALA A 101 12.26 28.85 -12.26
N ASP A 102 13.12 28.52 -13.24
CA ASP A 102 14.46 29.08 -13.47
C ASP A 102 15.47 29.18 -12.29
N ASP A 103 15.67 28.12 -11.50
CA ASP A 103 16.86 28.00 -10.63
C ASP A 103 17.36 26.54 -10.53
N GLU A 104 18.56 26.26 -11.04
CA GLU A 104 19.17 24.91 -11.07
C GLU A 104 19.27 24.27 -9.67
N ASN A 105 19.41 25.07 -8.61
CA ASN A 105 19.49 24.57 -7.25
C ASN A 105 18.11 24.13 -6.71
N THR A 106 17.04 24.73 -7.21
CA THR A 106 15.65 24.36 -6.90
C THR A 106 15.31 23.02 -7.55
N ASP A 107 15.71 22.80 -8.81
CA ASP A 107 15.48 21.54 -9.52
C ASP A 107 16.14 20.34 -8.80
N ALA A 108 17.37 20.50 -8.32
CA ALA A 108 18.08 19.45 -7.59
C ALA A 108 17.38 19.07 -6.26
N GLN A 109 16.82 20.06 -5.57
CA GLN A 109 16.08 19.83 -4.33
C GLN A 109 14.73 19.14 -4.61
N GLU A 110 13.98 19.60 -5.60
CA GLU A 110 12.70 18.99 -6.02
C GLU A 110 12.89 17.53 -6.42
N MET A 111 13.94 17.23 -7.20
CA MET A 111 14.29 15.86 -7.57
C MET A 111 14.62 14.98 -6.36
N LEU A 112 15.33 15.52 -5.36
CA LEU A 112 15.64 14.80 -4.12
C LEU A 112 14.36 14.50 -3.34
N GLU A 113 13.46 15.47 -3.24
CA GLU A 113 12.19 15.32 -2.53
C GLU A 113 11.27 14.30 -3.20
N ASP A 114 11.15 14.32 -4.53
CA ASP A 114 10.42 13.31 -5.31
C ASP A 114 11.02 11.91 -5.10
N MET A 115 12.34 11.77 -5.22
CA MET A 115 13.03 10.51 -4.98
C MET A 115 12.75 9.96 -3.58
N LEU A 116 12.84 10.79 -2.54
CA LEU A 116 12.56 10.39 -1.17
C LEU A 116 11.10 9.99 -0.97
N ASN A 117 10.15 10.72 -1.57
CA ASN A 117 8.73 10.41 -1.49
C ASN A 117 8.39 9.06 -2.14
N ARG A 118 8.96 8.78 -3.32
CA ARG A 118 8.84 7.46 -3.99
C ARG A 118 9.40 6.33 -3.13
N GLN A 119 10.58 6.52 -2.57
CA GLN A 119 11.20 5.51 -1.70
C GLN A 119 10.36 5.27 -0.44
N LEU A 120 9.86 6.33 0.21
CA LEU A 120 9.00 6.21 1.38
C LEU A 120 7.69 5.49 1.04
N THR A 121 7.06 5.84 -0.08
CA THR A 121 5.85 5.18 -0.60
C THR A 121 6.07 3.68 -0.74
N ARG A 122 7.13 3.26 -1.44
CA ARG A 122 7.41 1.84 -1.68
C ARG A 122 7.72 1.05 -0.40
N GLU A 123 8.40 1.65 0.57
CA GLU A 123 8.69 1.00 1.86
C GLU A 123 7.43 0.86 2.71
N TYR A 124 6.52 1.85 2.66
CA TYR A 124 5.24 1.76 3.33
C TYR A 124 4.32 0.71 2.70
N LEU A 125 4.28 0.62 1.37
CA LEU A 125 3.55 -0.44 0.66
C LEU A 125 4.04 -1.84 1.05
N ASP A 126 5.34 -2.02 1.33
CA ASP A 126 5.84 -3.30 1.86
C ASP A 126 5.31 -3.60 3.27
N VAL A 127 5.19 -2.59 4.14
CA VAL A 127 4.57 -2.76 5.46
C VAL A 127 3.10 -3.15 5.31
N LEU A 128 2.37 -2.54 4.36
CA LEU A 128 0.99 -2.90 4.06
C LEU A 128 0.89 -4.33 3.53
N LYS A 129 1.79 -4.75 2.64
CA LYS A 129 1.86 -6.14 2.17
C LYS A 129 2.01 -7.10 3.34
N LEU A 130 2.96 -6.86 4.23
CA LEU A 130 3.16 -7.69 5.42
C LEU A 130 1.92 -7.71 6.33
N ALA A 131 1.24 -6.58 6.51
CA ALA A 131 0.06 -6.48 7.36
C ALA A 131 -1.17 -7.17 6.74
N LEU A 132 -1.33 -7.13 5.42
CA LEU A 132 -2.53 -7.60 4.72
C LEU A 132 -2.46 -9.05 4.29
N VAL A 133 -1.31 -9.50 3.79
CA VAL A 133 -1.12 -10.83 3.19
C VAL A 133 0.09 -11.57 3.75
N GLY A 134 0.86 -10.93 4.65
CA GLY A 134 1.99 -11.53 5.34
C GLY A 134 1.56 -12.63 6.33
N GLY A 135 2.49 -13.55 6.61
CA GLY A 135 2.25 -14.72 7.46
C GLY A 135 2.78 -16.03 6.89
N SER A 136 3.20 -16.07 5.62
CA SER A 136 4.06 -17.15 5.14
C SER A 136 5.45 -16.96 5.74
N ALA A 137 5.84 -17.83 6.67
CA ALA A 137 7.14 -17.80 7.36
C ALA A 137 8.37 -17.82 6.43
N ALA A 138 8.16 -17.96 5.11
CA ALA A 138 9.20 -18.03 4.09
C ALA A 138 9.86 -16.68 3.73
N GLU A 139 9.28 -15.52 4.07
CA GLU A 139 9.88 -14.22 3.67
C GLU A 139 10.84 -13.62 4.72
N LEU A 140 10.87 -14.14 5.95
CA LEU A 140 11.79 -13.68 7.00
C LEU A 140 13.21 -14.25 6.85
N SER A 141 13.43 -15.19 5.93
CA SER A 141 14.73 -15.83 5.70
C SER A 141 15.59 -15.17 4.62
N SER A 142 15.19 -14.04 4.02
CA SER A 142 16.08 -13.29 3.13
C SER A 142 17.11 -12.47 3.93
N SER A 143 17.99 -13.17 4.63
CA SER A 143 19.28 -12.63 5.06
C SER A 143 20.18 -12.46 3.82
N PRO A 144 20.98 -11.40 3.69
CA PRO A 144 21.88 -11.22 2.56
C PRO A 144 23.10 -12.12 2.75
N ALA A 145 22.95 -13.41 2.46
CA ALA A 145 24.04 -14.37 2.46
C ALA A 145 24.04 -15.12 1.14
N MET A 146 24.83 -14.57 0.20
CA MET A 146 25.36 -15.18 -1.02
C MET A 146 24.36 -15.51 -2.13
N GLU A 147 24.52 -14.80 -3.24
CA GLU A 147 24.00 -15.17 -4.55
C GLU A 147 24.60 -16.53 -4.95
N GLU A 148 23.74 -17.53 -5.16
CA GLU A 148 24.08 -18.68 -6.00
C GLU A 148 22.82 -19.21 -6.69
N ASP A 149 23.06 -19.67 -7.90
CA ASP A 149 22.19 -19.77 -9.07
C ASP A 149 21.11 -20.86 -8.96
N CYS A 150 20.13 -20.79 -9.87
CA CYS A 150 19.11 -21.79 -10.21
C CYS A 150 17.90 -22.02 -9.26
N SER A 151 16.77 -21.38 -9.61
CA SER A 151 15.55 -22.14 -9.92
C SER A 151 14.56 -21.30 -10.73
N GLU A 152 14.33 -21.72 -11.96
CA GLU A 152 13.21 -21.29 -12.80
C GLU A 152 11.88 -21.68 -12.12
N LEU A 153 11.37 -20.81 -11.27
CA LEU A 153 10.00 -20.89 -10.79
C LEU A 153 9.15 -19.97 -11.66
N ARG A 154 8.34 -20.59 -12.53
CA ARG A 154 7.21 -19.91 -13.18
C ARG A 154 6.46 -19.11 -12.11
N PRO A 155 6.21 -17.80 -12.27
CA PRO A 155 5.35 -17.09 -11.34
C PRO A 155 3.92 -17.56 -11.61
N GLY A 156 3.54 -18.64 -10.93
CA GLY A 156 2.13 -18.95 -10.73
C GLY A 156 1.53 -17.75 -10.01
N HIS A 157 0.58 -17.10 -10.67
CA HIS A 157 -0.25 -16.02 -10.12
C HIS A 157 -1.14 -16.59 -9.00
N ALA A 158 -0.54 -17.05 -7.91
CA ALA A 158 -1.27 -17.34 -6.69
C ALA A 158 -1.82 -16.00 -6.23
N ALA A 159 -3.14 -15.80 -6.39
CA ALA A 159 -3.81 -14.61 -5.88
C ALA A 159 -3.47 -14.49 -4.40
N GLU A 160 -2.88 -13.37 -4.00
CA GLU A 160 -2.57 -13.12 -2.58
C GLU A 160 -3.88 -13.19 -1.78
N VAL A 161 -3.88 -13.92 -0.67
CA VAL A 161 -5.05 -14.09 0.20
C VAL A 161 -4.85 -13.23 1.45
N ILE A 162 -5.90 -12.51 1.87
CA ILE A 162 -5.87 -11.71 3.09
C ILE A 162 -5.57 -12.63 4.29
N SER A 163 -4.53 -12.30 5.05
CA SER A 163 -4.11 -13.04 6.24
C SER A 163 -5.03 -12.77 7.44
N GLU A 164 -4.86 -13.53 8.54
CA GLU A 164 -5.64 -13.26 9.76
C GLU A 164 -5.42 -11.83 10.28
N LEU A 165 -4.18 -11.35 10.30
CA LEU A 165 -3.87 -9.95 10.64
C LEU A 165 -4.54 -9.00 9.65
N GLY A 166 -4.46 -9.29 8.36
CA GLY A 166 -5.09 -8.49 7.31
C GLY A 166 -6.59 -8.36 7.51
N LEU A 167 -7.26 -9.43 7.94
CA LEU A 167 -8.67 -9.36 8.33
C LEU A 167 -8.86 -8.38 9.48
N ARG A 168 -8.09 -8.45 10.57
CA ARG A 168 -8.25 -7.51 11.71
C ARG A 168 -8.00 -6.06 11.29
N VAL A 169 -6.97 -5.82 10.48
CA VAL A 169 -6.65 -4.50 9.90
C VAL A 169 -7.80 -3.97 9.04
N LEU A 170 -8.42 -4.81 8.21
CA LEU A 170 -9.55 -4.40 7.37
C LEU A 170 -10.89 -4.34 8.13
N HIS A 171 -11.00 -4.91 9.33
CA HIS A 171 -12.17 -4.77 10.20
C HIS A 171 -12.12 -3.50 11.06
N CYS A 172 -10.94 -3.00 11.40
CA CYS A 172 -10.80 -1.72 12.08
C CYS A 172 -11.01 -0.55 11.08
N GLU A 173 -11.92 0.38 11.39
CA GLU A 173 -12.35 1.42 10.44
C GLU A 173 -11.24 2.42 10.05
N PRO A 174 -10.49 3.02 11.00
CA PRO A 174 -9.40 3.94 10.66
C PRO A 174 -8.35 3.32 9.74
N THR A 175 -7.95 2.07 10.01
CA THR A 175 -6.99 1.35 9.18
C THR A 175 -7.59 0.97 7.83
N CYS A 176 -8.80 0.41 7.81
CA CYS A 176 -9.47 -0.01 6.58
C CYS A 176 -9.57 1.14 5.58
N GLN A 177 -10.04 2.31 6.01
CA GLN A 177 -10.18 3.47 5.16
C GLN A 177 -8.82 3.95 4.65
N ALA A 178 -7.85 4.17 5.55
CA ALA A 178 -6.54 4.69 5.19
C ALA A 178 -5.77 3.76 4.24
N VAL A 179 -5.80 2.45 4.50
CA VAL A 179 -5.14 1.44 3.67
C VAL A 179 -5.80 1.37 2.29
N THR A 180 -7.14 1.32 2.23
CA THR A 180 -7.86 1.25 0.95
C THR A 180 -7.56 2.47 0.09
N LEU A 181 -7.69 3.68 0.66
CA LEU A 181 -7.40 4.91 -0.08
C LEU A 181 -5.94 4.98 -0.52
N CYS A 182 -5.00 4.61 0.35
CA CYS A 182 -3.58 4.62 -0.01
C CYS A 182 -3.25 3.66 -1.15
N LEU A 183 -3.79 2.44 -1.14
CA LEU A 183 -3.56 1.47 -2.21
C LEU A 183 -4.16 1.94 -3.53
N LEU A 184 -5.37 2.51 -3.51
CA LEU A 184 -5.99 3.07 -4.71
C LEU A 184 -5.18 4.25 -5.23
N SER A 185 -4.84 5.24 -4.39
CA SER A 185 -4.03 6.38 -4.81
C SER A 185 -2.67 5.94 -5.38
N ALA A 186 -2.02 4.93 -4.78
CA ALA A 186 -0.74 4.42 -5.25
C ALA A 186 -0.79 3.76 -6.64
N LEU A 187 -1.96 3.34 -7.14
CA LEU A 187 -2.09 2.87 -8.52
C LEU A 187 -1.88 3.99 -9.54
N ALA A 188 -2.22 5.23 -9.18
CA ALA A 188 -2.25 6.40 -10.06
C ALA A 188 -1.21 7.47 -9.73
N TRP A 189 -0.57 7.42 -8.56
CA TRP A 189 0.62 8.23 -8.29
C TRP A 189 1.70 7.95 -9.32
N ASN A 190 2.49 8.96 -9.68
CA ASN A 190 3.47 8.87 -10.75
C ASN A 190 4.71 8.04 -10.37
N ASP A 191 4.55 6.83 -9.80
CA ASP A 191 5.57 5.86 -9.43
C ASP A 191 5.19 4.44 -9.90
N SER A 192 5.74 4.01 -11.04
CA SER A 192 5.41 2.71 -11.65
C SER A 192 5.67 1.51 -10.73
N ASN A 193 6.73 1.55 -9.92
CA ASN A 193 7.02 0.49 -8.95
C ASN A 193 6.05 0.50 -7.77
N GLY A 194 5.63 1.69 -7.32
CA GLY A 194 4.59 1.84 -6.31
C GLY A 194 3.25 1.28 -6.81
N SER A 195 2.89 1.61 -8.04
CA SER A 195 1.70 1.10 -8.72
C SER A 195 1.70 -0.42 -8.83
N MET A 196 2.82 -1.05 -9.22
CA MET A 196 2.95 -2.51 -9.25
C MET A 196 2.76 -3.15 -7.87
N LYS A 197 3.36 -2.59 -6.82
CA LYS A 197 3.20 -3.09 -5.44
C LYS A 197 1.76 -2.97 -4.95
N ALA A 198 1.11 -1.83 -5.23
CA ALA A 198 -0.28 -1.61 -4.87
C ALA A 198 -1.22 -2.54 -5.65
N GLY A 199 -0.97 -2.76 -6.94
CA GLY A 199 -1.77 -3.63 -7.80
C GLY A 199 -1.91 -5.06 -7.29
N GLY A 200 -0.84 -5.62 -6.70
CA GLY A 200 -0.88 -6.94 -6.05
C GLY A 200 -1.84 -7.03 -4.85
N LEU A 201 -2.07 -5.90 -4.16
CA LEU A 201 -2.85 -5.85 -2.91
C LEU A 201 -4.30 -5.39 -3.12
N VAL A 202 -4.60 -4.66 -4.20
CA VAL A 202 -5.94 -4.06 -4.40
C VAL A 202 -7.01 -5.14 -4.59
N ALA A 203 -6.79 -6.14 -5.43
CA ALA A 203 -7.78 -7.20 -5.67
C ALA A 203 -8.24 -7.93 -4.39
N PRO A 204 -7.34 -8.45 -3.53
CA PRO A 204 -7.77 -9.11 -2.29
C PRO A 204 -8.43 -8.16 -1.29
N VAL A 205 -7.97 -6.90 -1.18
CA VAL A 205 -8.61 -5.89 -0.31
C VAL A 205 -10.04 -5.59 -0.79
N VAL A 206 -10.23 -5.33 -2.09
CA VAL A 206 -11.56 -5.07 -2.67
C VAL A 206 -12.50 -6.26 -2.46
N ARG A 207 -12.02 -7.50 -2.66
CA ARG A 207 -12.79 -8.71 -2.38
C ARG A 207 -13.26 -8.77 -0.93
N GLN A 208 -12.37 -8.44 0.02
CA GLN A 208 -12.72 -8.42 1.44
C GLN A 208 -13.73 -7.31 1.77
N LEU A 209 -13.64 -6.14 1.15
CA LEU A 209 -14.62 -5.05 1.32
C LEU A 209 -16.03 -5.45 0.80
N VAL A 210 -16.10 -6.16 -0.31
CA VAL A 210 -17.36 -6.70 -0.87
C VAL A 210 -17.96 -7.76 0.07
N GLN A 211 -17.14 -8.65 0.62
CA GLN A 211 -17.57 -9.71 1.54
C GLN A 211 -18.03 -9.17 2.89
N SER A 212 -17.35 -8.15 3.41
CA SER A 212 -17.70 -7.49 4.68
C SER A 212 -18.84 -6.47 4.58
N GLY A 213 -19.41 -6.28 3.38
CA GLY A 213 -20.50 -5.33 3.15
C GLY A 213 -20.10 -3.85 3.27
N ARG A 214 -18.80 -3.54 3.17
CA ARG A 214 -18.25 -2.18 3.26
C ARG A 214 -18.14 -1.47 1.91
N MET A 215 -18.48 -2.17 0.82
CA MET A 215 -18.43 -1.64 -0.53
C MET A 215 -19.71 -0.83 -0.86
N SER A 216 -19.52 0.40 -1.33
CA SER A 216 -20.59 1.27 -1.82
C SER A 216 -20.48 1.46 -3.34
N THR A 217 -21.55 1.90 -4.00
CA THR A 217 -21.54 2.24 -5.42
C THR A 217 -20.46 3.27 -5.74
N VAL A 218 -20.33 4.32 -4.92
CA VAL A 218 -19.33 5.38 -5.12
C VAL A 218 -17.90 4.83 -5.06
N LEU A 219 -17.62 3.94 -4.10
CA LEU A 219 -16.31 3.31 -3.99
C LEU A 219 -16.04 2.36 -5.16
N ALA A 220 -17.04 1.56 -5.58
CA ALA A 220 -16.91 0.65 -6.71
C ALA A 220 -16.59 1.39 -8.03
N THR A 221 -17.30 2.49 -8.31
CA THR A 221 -17.01 3.33 -9.48
C THR A 221 -15.63 3.97 -9.38
N HIS A 222 -15.27 4.49 -8.19
CA HIS A 222 -13.98 5.13 -7.97
C HIS A 222 -12.81 4.16 -8.16
N ILE A 223 -12.93 2.91 -7.68
CA ILE A 223 -11.93 1.86 -7.90
C ILE A 223 -11.64 1.68 -9.40
N MET A 224 -12.69 1.58 -10.22
CA MET A 224 -12.54 1.41 -11.66
C MET A 224 -11.94 2.66 -12.33
N THR A 225 -12.37 3.85 -11.92
CA THR A 225 -11.77 5.11 -12.40
C THR A 225 -10.27 5.16 -12.09
N VAL A 226 -9.86 4.78 -10.89
CA VAL A 226 -8.45 4.83 -10.46
C VAL A 226 -7.60 3.79 -11.19
N VAL A 227 -8.12 2.59 -11.48
CA VAL A 227 -7.40 1.62 -12.33
C VAL A 227 -7.16 2.18 -13.74
N LEU A 228 -8.17 2.82 -14.33
CA LEU A 228 -8.03 3.48 -15.63
C LEU A 228 -7.05 4.65 -15.59
N GLN A 229 -7.05 5.45 -14.52
CA GLN A 229 -6.04 6.49 -14.30
C GLN A 229 -4.63 5.89 -14.19
N GLY A 230 -4.46 4.80 -13.46
CA GLY A 230 -3.19 4.08 -13.40
C GLY A 230 -2.72 3.62 -14.79
N LEU A 231 -3.63 3.13 -15.63
CA LEU A 231 -3.33 2.78 -17.02
C LEU A 231 -2.92 4.00 -17.86
N GLN A 232 -3.55 5.16 -17.65
CA GLN A 232 -3.17 6.40 -18.32
C GLN A 232 -1.77 6.87 -17.91
N VAL A 233 -1.41 6.74 -16.63
CA VAL A 233 -0.12 7.22 -16.09
C VAL A 233 1.03 6.25 -16.40
N HIS A 234 0.77 4.94 -16.39
CA HIS A 234 1.82 3.90 -16.46
C HIS A 234 1.73 2.99 -17.67
N GLY A 235 0.74 3.18 -18.56
CA GLY A 235 0.48 2.30 -19.69
C GLY A 235 1.63 2.18 -20.69
N GLN A 236 2.58 3.13 -20.69
CA GLN A 236 3.82 3.01 -21.47
C GLN A 236 4.78 1.91 -20.98
N HIS A 237 4.57 1.34 -19.79
CA HIS A 237 5.39 0.26 -19.25
C HIS A 237 4.65 -1.07 -19.35
N ASP A 238 5.15 -2.00 -20.17
CA ASP A 238 4.53 -3.31 -20.44
C ASP A 238 4.10 -4.06 -19.17
N ALA A 239 4.95 -4.06 -18.13
CA ALA A 239 4.66 -4.72 -16.86
C ALA A 239 3.46 -4.11 -16.13
N ASN A 240 3.41 -2.78 -16.03
CA ASN A 240 2.30 -2.06 -15.41
C ASN A 240 1.03 -2.20 -16.24
N GLN A 241 1.13 -2.06 -17.56
CA GLN A 241 0.00 -2.22 -18.47
C GLN A 241 -0.63 -3.60 -18.31
N GLY A 242 0.17 -4.67 -18.38
CA GLY A 242 -0.32 -6.04 -18.20
C GLY A 242 -0.96 -6.26 -16.82
N SER A 243 -0.31 -5.81 -15.75
CA SER A 243 -0.81 -5.95 -14.38
C SER A 243 -2.13 -5.20 -14.15
N LEU A 244 -2.21 -3.94 -14.59
CA LEU A 244 -3.39 -3.09 -14.41
C LEU A 244 -4.58 -3.53 -15.29
N LEU A 245 -4.33 -4.02 -16.51
CA LEU A 245 -5.39 -4.62 -17.33
C LEU A 245 -5.97 -5.87 -16.65
N MET A 246 -5.11 -6.73 -16.12
CA MET A 246 -5.52 -7.94 -15.41
C MET A 246 -6.32 -7.59 -14.16
N LEU A 247 -5.84 -6.62 -13.36
CA LEU A 247 -6.55 -6.09 -12.20
C LEU A 247 -7.91 -5.49 -12.59
N GLY A 248 -7.95 -4.66 -13.64
CA GLY A 248 -9.17 -4.01 -14.12
C GLY A 248 -10.24 -5.01 -14.53
N THR A 249 -9.86 -6.07 -15.26
CA THR A 249 -10.77 -7.16 -15.64
C THR A 249 -11.31 -7.88 -14.40
N GLN A 250 -10.43 -8.28 -13.46
CA GLN A 250 -10.83 -8.97 -12.23
C GLN A 250 -11.79 -8.14 -11.38
N LEU A 251 -11.52 -6.84 -11.23
CA LEU A 251 -12.35 -5.94 -10.42
C LEU A 251 -13.69 -5.64 -11.12
N CYS A 252 -13.68 -5.50 -12.45
CA CYS A 252 -14.91 -5.34 -13.23
C CYS A 252 -15.84 -6.54 -13.05
N GLU A 253 -15.33 -7.76 -13.21
CA GLU A 253 -16.11 -9.00 -13.00
C GLU A 253 -16.62 -9.14 -11.56
N LEU A 254 -15.82 -8.73 -10.58
CA LEU A 254 -16.18 -8.79 -9.16
C LEU A 254 -17.27 -7.77 -8.79
N LEU A 255 -17.19 -6.55 -9.33
CA LEU A 255 -18.03 -5.42 -8.91
C LEU A 255 -19.31 -5.29 -9.75
N ARG A 256 -19.25 -5.52 -11.07
CA ARG A 256 -20.38 -5.33 -12.00
C ARG A 256 -21.68 -6.00 -11.54
N PRO A 257 -21.70 -7.26 -11.05
CA PRO A 257 -22.95 -7.92 -10.67
C PRO A 257 -23.69 -7.25 -9.50
N ARG A 258 -23.00 -6.44 -8.69
CA ARG A 258 -23.59 -5.75 -7.53
C ARG A 258 -23.65 -4.22 -7.71
N TYR A 259 -22.84 -3.67 -8.62
CA TYR A 259 -22.67 -2.24 -8.85
C TYR A 259 -22.65 -1.97 -10.37
N PRO A 260 -23.82 -1.95 -11.04
CA PRO A 260 -23.90 -1.77 -12.49
C PRO A 260 -23.33 -0.43 -12.99
N GLU A 261 -23.25 0.59 -12.12
CA GLU A 261 -22.64 1.89 -12.41
C GLU A 261 -21.16 1.79 -12.79
N VAL A 262 -20.49 0.68 -12.50
CA VAL A 262 -19.15 0.36 -13.01
C VAL A 262 -19.10 0.40 -14.54
N LEU A 263 -20.16 -0.05 -15.22
CA LEU A 263 -20.23 0.00 -16.68
C LEU A 263 -20.27 1.44 -17.22
N GLU A 264 -20.87 2.38 -16.47
CA GLU A 264 -20.89 3.79 -16.86
C GLU A 264 -19.50 4.41 -16.87
N VAL A 265 -18.59 3.93 -16.00
CA VAL A 265 -17.17 4.32 -16.02
C VAL A 265 -16.49 3.80 -17.29
N LEU A 266 -16.74 2.54 -17.67
CA LEU A 266 -16.14 1.94 -18.88
C LEU A 266 -16.63 2.61 -20.17
N LYS A 267 -17.88 3.07 -20.21
CA LYS A 267 -18.44 3.83 -21.35
C LYS A 267 -17.75 5.16 -21.60
N GLN A 268 -17.05 5.72 -20.61
CA GLN A 268 -16.32 6.99 -20.74
C GLN A 268 -14.95 6.82 -21.39
N ILE A 269 -14.49 5.59 -21.61
CA ILE A 269 -13.21 5.32 -22.27
C ILE A 269 -13.34 5.68 -23.77
N PRO A 270 -12.42 6.49 -24.34
CA PRO A 270 -12.43 6.83 -25.75
C PRO A 270 -12.36 5.59 -26.65
N GLU A 271 -13.03 5.64 -27.80
CA GLU A 271 -12.96 4.60 -28.84
C GLU A 271 -13.46 3.21 -28.41
N VAL A 272 -14.24 3.10 -27.33
CA VAL A 272 -14.84 1.82 -26.93
C VAL A 272 -16.03 1.45 -27.81
N ASN A 273 -16.05 0.20 -28.28
CA ASN A 273 -17.17 -0.36 -29.01
C ASN A 273 -18.33 -0.69 -28.03
N PRO A 274 -19.51 -0.04 -28.17
CA PRO A 274 -20.65 -0.27 -27.28
C PRO A 274 -21.18 -1.70 -27.34
N LEU A 275 -21.00 -2.41 -28.46
CA LEU A 275 -21.42 -3.81 -28.60
C LEU A 275 -20.57 -4.76 -27.75
N ASP A 276 -19.29 -4.45 -27.56
CA ASP A 276 -18.41 -5.28 -26.72
C ASP A 276 -18.69 -5.04 -25.23
N LEU A 277 -19.07 -3.82 -24.86
CA LEU A 277 -19.59 -3.53 -23.51
C LEU A 277 -20.92 -4.23 -23.23
N GLN A 278 -21.81 -4.35 -24.22
CA GLN A 278 -23.09 -5.06 -24.05
C GLN A 278 -22.88 -6.56 -23.76
N LYS A 279 -21.90 -7.19 -24.40
CA LYS A 279 -21.53 -8.59 -24.09
C LYS A 279 -21.01 -8.78 -22.68
N LEU A 280 -20.43 -7.72 -22.09
CA LEU A 280 -20.04 -7.73 -20.69
C LEU A 280 -21.24 -7.58 -19.77
N ASP A 281 -22.42 -7.14 -20.24
CA ASP A 281 -23.61 -6.98 -19.41
C ASP A 281 -24.47 -8.25 -19.35
N GLU A 282 -24.46 -9.05 -20.42
CA GLU A 282 -25.04 -10.39 -20.52
C GLU A 282 -24.37 -11.42 -19.57
#